data_AF-A0A7C3A3G2-F1
#
_entry.id   AF-A0A7C3A3G2-F1
#
_cell.length_a   1.000
_cell.length_b   1.000
_cell.length_c   1.000
_cell.angle_alpha   90.00
_cell.angle_beta   90.00
_cell.angle_gamma   90.00
#
_symmetry.space_group_name_H-M   'P 1'
#
loop_
_entity.id
_entity.type
_entity.pdbx_description
1 polymer ?
#
loop_
_entity_poly.entity_id
_entity_poly.type
_entity_poly.pdbx_seq_one_letter_code
_entity_poly.pdbx_strand_id
1 'polypeptide(L)'
;MSSCLAMARPLGSVLLSFVLLALVYNVSQPLWEAPDEPAHLEFVRFIQQHRTLPVGRPDWPAVMAPWASGSEFSQVPLYYLLLAVALAPLAV
;
A
#
# COMPACT_ATOMS: atom_id res chain seq x y z
N MET A 1 -22.10 -26.18 15.83
CA MET A 1 -21.62 -26.17 14.42
C MET A 1 -22.50 -25.32 13.50
N SER A 2 -23.84 -25.30 13.64
CA SER A 2 -24.73 -24.49 12.78
C SER A 2 -24.59 -22.97 12.95
N SER A 3 -24.24 -22.47 14.14
CA SER A 3 -24.10 -21.03 14.40
C SER A 3 -22.85 -20.39 13.77
N CYS A 4 -21.78 -21.16 13.53
CA CYS A 4 -20.58 -20.65 12.84
C CYS A 4 -20.83 -20.42 11.34
N LEU A 5 -21.57 -21.31 10.67
CA LEU A 5 -21.96 -21.10 9.27
C LEU A 5 -22.91 -19.92 9.11
N ALA A 6 -23.74 -19.63 10.12
CA ALA A 6 -24.65 -18.48 10.11
C ALA A 6 -23.91 -17.14 10.16
N MET A 7 -22.78 -17.03 10.89
CA MET A 7 -21.91 -15.84 10.90
C MET A 7 -20.99 -15.77 9.67
N ALA A 8 -20.67 -16.90 9.04
CA ALA A 8 -19.87 -16.93 7.82
C ALA A 8 -20.56 -16.23 6.63
N ARG A 9 -21.90 -16.27 6.59
CA ARG A 9 -22.69 -15.60 5.53
C ARG A 9 -22.59 -14.07 5.55
N PRO A 10 -22.87 -13.36 6.66
CA PRO A 10 -22.71 -11.92 6.71
C PRO A 10 -21.25 -11.49 6.55
N LEU A 11 -20.29 -12.24 7.13
CA LEU A 11 -18.87 -11.97 6.93
C LEU A 11 -18.48 -12.12 5.45
N GLY A 12 -18.93 -13.18 4.80
CA GLY A 12 -18.70 -13.41 3.38
C GLY A 12 -19.26 -12.28 2.51
N SER A 13 -20.47 -11.80 2.82
CA SER A 13 -21.05 -10.64 2.13
C SER A 13 -20.21 -9.37 2.33
N VAL A 14 -19.77 -9.09 3.55
CA VAL A 14 -18.93 -7.91 3.86
C VAL A 14 -17.60 -7.97 3.11
N LEU A 15 -16.92 -9.13 3.14
CA LEU A 15 -15.65 -9.32 2.45
C LEU A 15 -15.81 -9.24 0.94
N LEU A 16 -16.87 -9.84 0.38
CA LEU A 16 -17.16 -9.75 -1.05
C LEU A 16 -17.43 -8.30 -1.46
N SER A 17 -18.27 -7.58 -0.72
CA SER A 17 -18.53 -6.16 -0.97
C SER A 17 -17.26 -5.32 -0.86
N PHE A 18 -16.42 -5.56 0.16
CA PHE A 18 -15.14 -4.88 0.31
C PHE A 18 -14.24 -5.10 -0.91
N VAL A 19 -14.06 -6.35 -1.35
CA VAL A 19 -13.21 -6.67 -2.51
C VAL A 19 -13.77 -6.03 -3.78
N LEU A 20 -15.08 -6.12 -4.02
CA LEU A 20 -15.71 -5.51 -5.19
C LEU A 20 -15.52 -3.99 -5.20
N LEU A 21 -15.75 -3.33 -4.07
CA LEU A 21 -15.57 -1.88 -3.95
C LEU A 21 -14.11 -1.48 -4.12
N ALA A 22 -13.18 -2.23 -3.52
CA ALA A 22 -11.75 -1.99 -3.67
C ALA A 22 -11.31 -2.12 -5.14
N LEU A 23 -11.78 -3.14 -5.86
CA LEU A 23 -11.48 -3.31 -7.29
C LEU A 23 -12.04 -2.17 -8.14
N VAL A 24 -13.31 -1.78 -7.91
CA VAL A 24 -13.92 -0.65 -8.63
C VAL A 24 -13.15 0.63 -8.36
N TYR A 25 -12.79 0.90 -7.10
CA TYR A 25 -11.96 2.05 -6.74
C TYR A 25 -10.63 2.03 -7.49
N ASN A 26 -9.87 0.94 -7.43
CA ASN A 26 -8.56 0.81 -8.09
C ASN A 26 -8.62 0.97 -9.62
N VAL A 27 -9.68 0.52 -10.28
CA VAL A 27 -9.80 0.64 -11.75
C VAL A 27 -10.33 2.02 -12.17
N SER A 28 -11.10 2.68 -11.31
CA SER A 28 -11.69 3.99 -11.60
C SER A 28 -10.78 5.17 -11.25
N GLN A 29 -9.83 4.99 -10.32
CA GLN A 29 -8.81 5.98 -10.03
C GLN A 29 -7.69 5.90 -11.09
N PRO A 30 -7.42 6.98 -11.83
CA PRO A 30 -6.28 7.04 -12.72
C PRO A 30 -4.96 6.88 -11.95
N LEU A 31 -3.94 6.36 -12.65
CA LEU A 31 -2.60 6.26 -12.10
C LEU A 31 -2.10 7.63 -11.64
N TRP A 32 -1.47 7.67 -10.46
CA TRP A 32 -0.94 8.85 -9.79
C TRP A 32 -1.96 9.80 -9.16
N GLU A 33 -3.25 9.44 -9.16
CA GLU A 33 -4.27 10.26 -8.50
C GLU A 33 -4.54 9.85 -7.05
N ALA A 34 -4.21 8.60 -6.65
CA ALA A 34 -4.26 8.24 -5.24
C ALA A 34 -3.13 8.95 -4.47
N PRO A 35 -3.42 9.58 -3.32
CA PRO A 35 -2.49 10.48 -2.64
C PRO A 35 -1.20 9.82 -2.13
N ASP A 36 -1.25 8.52 -1.89
CA ASP A 36 -0.21 7.65 -1.33
C ASP A 36 0.60 6.90 -2.40
N GLU A 37 0.07 6.75 -3.62
CA GLU A 37 0.75 6.06 -4.73
C GLU A 37 2.17 6.57 -5.02
N PRO A 38 2.43 7.90 -5.11
CA PRO A 38 3.79 8.41 -5.32
C PRO A 38 4.75 8.01 -4.20
N ALA A 39 4.31 8.09 -2.95
CA ALA A 39 5.16 7.78 -1.80
C ALA A 39 5.46 6.27 -1.70
N HIS A 40 4.49 5.43 -2.06
CA HIS A 40 4.73 3.99 -2.17
C HIS A 40 5.79 3.65 -3.22
N LEU A 41 5.73 4.29 -4.40
CA LEU A 41 6.72 4.05 -5.44
C LEU A 41 8.12 4.51 -4.99
N GLU A 42 8.22 5.68 -4.38
CA GLU A 42 9.49 6.24 -3.91
C GLU A 42 10.17 5.35 -2.85
N PHE A 43 9.41 4.69 -1.98
CA PHE A 43 9.97 3.68 -1.07
C PHE A 43 10.63 2.54 -1.85
N VAL A 44 9.93 1.99 -2.85
CA VAL A 44 10.47 0.91 -3.69
C VAL A 44 11.73 1.35 -4.43
N ARG A 45 11.70 2.55 -5.03
CA ARG A 45 12.87 3.17 -5.68
C ARG A 45 14.05 3.30 -4.74
N PHE A 46 13.81 3.79 -3.52
CA PHE A 46 14.84 3.93 -2.50
C PHE A 46 15.55 2.60 -2.21
N ILE A 47 14.78 1.51 -2.04
CA ILE A 47 15.34 0.17 -1.83
C ILE A 47 16.17 -0.27 -3.04
N GLN A 48 15.65 -0.10 -4.25
CA GLN A 48 16.34 -0.51 -5.48
C GLN A 48 17.66 0.26 -5.70
N GLN A 49 17.66 1.56 -5.41
CA GLN A 49 18.80 2.46 -5.61
C GLN A 49 19.86 2.31 -4.51
N HIS A 50 19.43 2.26 -3.24
CA HIS A 50 20.34 2.33 -2.09
C HIS A 50 20.63 0.96 -1.46
N ARG A 51 19.80 -0.05 -1.73
CA ARG A 51 19.87 -1.38 -1.11
C ARG A 51 19.85 -1.33 0.42
N THR A 52 19.17 -0.33 0.96
CA THR A 52 18.94 -0.12 2.40
C THR A 52 17.48 0.20 2.62
N LEU A 53 17.04 0.08 3.89
CA LEU A 53 15.70 0.51 4.26
C LEU A 53 15.70 2.02 4.55
N PRO A 54 14.72 2.77 4.04
CA PRO A 54 14.55 4.17 4.42
C PRO A 54 14.14 4.26 5.89
N VAL A 55 14.45 5.41 6.51
CA VAL A 55 14.09 5.69 7.90
C VAL A 55 13.03 6.79 7.89
N GLY A 56 11.86 6.48 8.45
CA GLY A 56 10.80 7.48 8.67
C GLY A 56 11.28 8.61 9.59
N ARG A 57 10.86 9.84 9.30
CA ARG A 57 11.18 11.01 10.14
C ARG A 57 10.13 11.17 11.24
N PRO A 58 10.47 10.94 12.52
CA PRO A 58 9.49 11.00 13.62
C PRO A 58 8.96 12.42 13.88
N ASP A 59 9.70 13.44 13.44
CA ASP A 59 9.37 14.86 13.54
C ASP A 59 8.51 15.37 12.37
N TRP A 60 8.26 14.53 11.35
CA TRP A 60 7.47 14.89 10.18
C TRP A 60 6.08 14.26 10.27
N PRO A 61 5.01 15.03 10.53
CA PRO A 61 3.68 14.46 10.54
C PRO A 61 3.34 14.08 9.10
N ALA A 62 3.13 12.79 8.83
CA ALA A 62 2.64 12.31 7.53
C ALA A 62 1.36 13.06 7.10
N VAL A 63 0.58 13.57 8.06
CA VAL A 63 -0.61 14.41 7.85
C VAL A 63 -0.31 15.77 7.20
N MET A 64 0.86 16.37 7.46
CA MET A 64 1.17 17.72 6.96
C MET A 64 1.61 17.74 5.50
N ALA A 65 2.16 16.63 5.00
CA ALA A 65 2.49 16.47 3.58
C ALA A 65 2.36 14.99 3.17
N PRO A 66 1.11 14.48 3.01
CA PRO A 66 0.87 13.08 2.65
C PRO A 66 1.55 12.67 1.34
N TRP A 67 1.62 13.61 0.39
CA TRP A 67 2.26 13.46 -0.92
C TRP A 67 3.79 13.55 -0.89
N ALA A 68 4.41 13.82 0.26
CA ALA A 68 5.87 13.86 0.35
C ALA A 68 6.44 12.44 0.25
N SER A 69 7.47 12.24 -0.57
CA SER A 69 8.08 10.93 -0.83
C SER A 69 8.46 10.12 0.42
N GLY A 70 8.72 10.80 1.54
CA GLY A 70 9.10 10.17 2.81
C GLY A 70 7.95 9.85 3.77
N SER A 71 6.69 10.14 3.42
CA SER A 71 5.52 9.89 4.30
C SER A 71 5.37 8.41 4.64
N GLU A 72 5.67 7.54 3.68
CA GLU A 72 5.54 6.09 3.79
C GLU A 72 6.76 5.39 4.40
N PHE A 73 7.86 6.10 4.66
CA PHE A 73 9.12 5.49 5.15
C PHE A 73 9.03 4.93 6.57
N SER A 74 7.96 5.24 7.29
CA SER A 74 7.67 4.66 8.62
C SER A 74 6.89 3.34 8.56
N GLN A 75 6.37 2.95 7.39
CA GLN A 75 5.63 1.71 7.22
C GLN A 75 6.52 0.47 7.30
N VAL A 76 5.88 -0.67 7.54
CA VAL A 76 6.55 -1.97 7.69
C VAL A 76 7.12 -2.41 6.33
N PRO A 77 8.41 -2.79 6.24
CA PRO A 77 9.11 -2.85 4.95
C PRO A 77 8.79 -4.06 4.08
N LEU A 78 8.10 -5.09 4.61
CA LEU A 78 7.92 -6.37 3.89
C LEU A 78 7.26 -6.19 2.53
N TYR A 79 6.18 -5.40 2.46
CA TYR A 79 5.47 -5.09 1.23
C TYR A 79 6.40 -4.46 0.18
N TYR A 80 7.19 -3.46 0.59
CA TYR A 80 8.09 -2.72 -0.28
C TYR A 80 9.30 -3.54 -0.72
N LEU A 81 9.82 -4.43 0.13
CA LEU A 81 10.90 -5.35 -0.24
C LEU A 81 10.46 -6.32 -1.32
N LEU A 82 9.26 -6.89 -1.19
CA LEU A 82 8.69 -7.78 -2.21
C LEU A 82 8.47 -7.05 -3.53
N LEU A 83 7.93 -5.82 -3.48
CA LEU A 83 7.77 -5.00 -4.67
C LEU A 83 9.10 -4.60 -5.31
N ALA A 84 10.13 -4.27 -4.53
CA ALA A 84 11.45 -3.94 -5.05
C ALA A 84 12.07 -5.09 -5.84
N VAL A 85 11.84 -6.34 -5.40
CA VAL A 85 12.25 -7.54 -6.14
C VAL A 85 11.38 -7.75 -7.38
N ALA A 86 10.05 -7.67 -7.24
CA ALA A 86 9.12 -7.89 -8.35
C ALA A 86 9.31 -6.87 -9.49
N LEU A 87 9.60 -5.62 -9.13
CA LEU A 87 9.83 -4.50 -10.04
C LEU A 87 11.30 -4.31 -10.41
N ALA A 88 12.21 -5.18 -9.96
CA ALA A 88 13.64 -5.07 -10.26
C ALA A 88 13.96 -4.97 -11.77
N PRO A 89 13.23 -5.66 -12.68
CA PRO A 89 13.48 -5.54 -14.12
C PRO A 89 13.14 -4.15 -14.69
N LEU A 90 12.28 -3.39 -14.01
CA LEU A 90 11.75 -2.12 -14.51
C LEU A 90 12.60 -0.91 -14.10
N ALA A 91 13.60 -1.10 -13.22
CA ALA A 91 14.50 -0.05 -12.70
C ALA A 91 13.76 1.28 -12.50
N VAL A 92 12.72 1.21 -11.66
CA VAL A 92 11.73 2.28 -11.57
C VAL A 92 12.36 3.53 -10.97
#